data_AF-A0A965UTR2-F1
#
_entry.id   AF-A0A965UTR2-F1
#
_cell.length_a   1.000
_cell.length_b   1.000
_cell.length_c   1.000
_cell.angle_alpha   90.00
_cell.angle_beta   90.00
_cell.angle_gamma   90.00
#
_symmetry.space_group_name_H-M   'P 1'
#
loop_
_entity.id
_entity.type
_entity.pdbx_description
1 polymer ?
#
loop_
_entity_poly.entity_id
_entity_poly.type
_entity_poly.pdbx_seq_one_letter_code
_entity_poly.pdbx_strand_id
1 'polypeptide(L)'
;MREDIQLSFIECQMPRTPYQLERFVVGQHDTPEMQFVQVCRELEALYYTIKEVGMANKKTELQIAALRATGDEIDAIDADIKELGLERTRLVAIGARRELDELIKMYDAMPHFTRQQIDESQPDYWQARLSRQANLQVMAGGAGWAHLEALDQIGVLQP
;
A
#
# COMPACT_ATOMS: atom_id res chain seq x y z
N MET A 1 -7.64 16.24 25.90
CA MET A 1 -8.36 15.04 25.39
C MET A 1 -8.23 13.95 26.43
N ARG A 2 -9.18 12.99 26.54
CA ARG A 2 -8.97 11.87 27.46
C ARG A 2 -7.84 10.98 26.93
N GLU A 3 -6.97 10.52 27.84
CA GLU A 3 -5.78 9.72 27.51
C GLU A 3 -6.14 8.41 26.79
N ASP A 4 -7.23 7.75 27.19
CA ASP A 4 -7.68 6.49 26.58
C ASP A 4 -8.03 6.63 25.09
N ILE A 5 -8.55 7.79 24.69
CA ILE A 5 -8.84 8.11 23.29
C ILE A 5 -7.53 8.29 22.50
N GLN A 6 -6.52 8.94 23.10
CA GLN A 6 -5.22 9.14 22.46
C GLN A 6 -4.46 7.82 22.28
N LEU A 7 -4.52 6.93 23.28
CA LEU A 7 -3.96 5.58 23.17
C LEU A 7 -4.66 4.76 22.07
N SER A 8 -5.99 4.91 21.93
CA SER A 8 -6.76 4.24 20.88
C SER A 8 -6.32 4.69 19.47
N PHE A 9 -5.87 5.93 19.29
CA PHE A 9 -5.33 6.38 17.99
C PHE A 9 -4.10 5.58 17.60
N ILE A 10 -3.19 5.32 18.54
CA ILE A 10 -1.99 4.52 18.31
C ILE A 10 -2.37 3.07 18.06
N GLU A 11 -3.24 2.51 18.89
CA GLU A 11 -3.62 1.10 18.81
C GLU A 11 -4.29 0.78 17.48
N CYS A 12 -5.28 1.58 17.06
CA CYS A 12 -6.01 1.38 15.82
C CYS A 12 -5.22 1.77 14.56
N GLN A 13 -4.03 2.36 14.70
CA GLN A 13 -3.32 2.88 13.53
C GLN A 13 -2.75 1.75 12.67
N MET A 14 -3.42 1.49 11.55
CA MET A 14 -2.94 0.69 10.44
C MET A 14 -3.86 0.98 9.23
N PRO A 15 -3.35 1.48 8.10
CA PRO A 15 -4.20 1.82 6.96
C PRO A 15 -4.95 0.60 6.41
N ARG A 16 -4.26 -0.53 6.29
CA ARG A 16 -4.84 -1.80 5.83
C ARG A 16 -4.52 -2.91 6.83
N THR A 17 -5.56 -3.58 7.32
CA THR A 17 -5.42 -4.76 8.19
C THR A 17 -4.71 -5.92 7.46
N PRO A 18 -4.13 -6.89 8.19
CA PRO A 18 -3.54 -8.07 7.58
C PRO A 18 -4.50 -8.80 6.64
N TYR A 19 -5.78 -8.89 7.04
CA TYR A 19 -6.83 -9.49 6.22
C TYR A 19 -7.03 -8.76 4.88
N GLN A 20 -6.99 -7.42 4.89
CA GLN A 20 -7.12 -6.65 3.66
C GLN A 20 -5.90 -6.82 2.76
N LEU A 21 -4.69 -6.80 3.33
CA LEU A 21 -3.45 -7.03 2.59
C LEU A 21 -3.46 -8.41 1.91
N GLU A 22 -3.77 -9.46 2.67
CA GLU A 22 -3.77 -10.83 2.18
C GLU A 22 -4.82 -11.03 1.08
N ARG A 23 -6.06 -10.58 1.31
CA ARG A 23 -7.20 -10.94 0.44
C ARG A 23 -7.45 -9.97 -0.69
N PHE A 24 -7.30 -8.67 -0.44
CA PHE A 24 -7.75 -7.64 -1.37
C PHE A 24 -6.61 -6.88 -2.03
N VAL A 25 -5.39 -6.97 -1.49
CA VAL A 25 -4.19 -6.38 -2.10
C VAL A 25 -3.39 -7.43 -2.81
N VAL A 26 -2.92 -8.46 -2.11
CA VAL A 26 -2.11 -9.53 -2.69
C VAL A 26 -3.00 -10.54 -3.40
N GLY A 27 -3.97 -11.11 -2.68
CA GLY A 27 -4.89 -12.14 -3.15
C GLY A 27 -5.86 -11.71 -4.25
N GLN A 28 -5.87 -10.42 -4.64
CA GLN A 28 -6.62 -9.98 -5.82
C GLN A 28 -6.01 -10.55 -7.13
N HIS A 29 -4.73 -10.93 -7.11
CA HIS A 29 -4.02 -11.52 -8.24
C HIS A 29 -4.21 -13.04 -8.27
N ASP A 30 -4.51 -13.56 -9.46
CA ASP A 30 -4.95 -14.95 -9.65
C ASP A 30 -3.80 -15.97 -9.59
N THR A 31 -2.54 -15.56 -9.79
CA THR A 31 -1.38 -16.47 -9.80
C THR A 31 -0.34 -16.11 -8.75
N PRO A 32 0.42 -17.09 -8.22
CA PRO A 32 1.50 -16.85 -7.26
C PRO A 32 2.55 -15.85 -7.75
N GLU A 33 2.91 -15.88 -9.04
CA GLU A 33 3.89 -14.98 -9.65
C GLU A 33 3.42 -13.53 -9.56
N MET A 34 2.15 -13.27 -9.86
CA MET A 34 1.59 -11.93 -9.80
C MET A 34 1.29 -11.47 -8.37
N GLN A 35 1.01 -12.39 -7.45
CA GLN A 35 0.96 -12.10 -6.01
C GLN A 35 2.33 -11.68 -5.48
N PHE A 36 3.40 -12.38 -5.89
CA PHE A 36 4.78 -12.01 -5.56
C PHE A 36 5.16 -10.64 -6.11
N VAL A 37 4.82 -10.34 -7.37
CA VAL A 37 5.00 -9.01 -7.96
C VAL A 37 4.27 -7.94 -7.15
N GLN A 38 3.03 -8.21 -6.74
CA GLN A 38 2.24 -7.26 -5.97
C GLN A 38 2.86 -7.00 -4.59
N VAL A 39 3.28 -8.02 -3.85
CA VAL A 39 3.96 -7.83 -2.56
C VAL A 39 5.25 -7.05 -2.72
N CYS A 40 6.06 -7.34 -3.73
CA CYS A 40 7.28 -6.57 -4.01
C CYS A 40 6.99 -5.08 -4.23
N ARG A 41 5.94 -4.75 -5.01
CA ARG A 41 5.54 -3.35 -5.27
C ARG A 41 5.05 -2.63 -4.02
N GLU A 42 4.26 -3.30 -3.20
CA GLU A 42 3.75 -2.74 -1.93
C GLU A 42 4.91 -2.49 -0.93
N LEU A 43 5.84 -3.45 -0.82
CA LEU A 43 7.05 -3.31 -0.01
C LEU A 43 7.92 -2.14 -0.48
N GLU A 44 8.19 -2.05 -1.79
CA GLU A 44 8.99 -0.96 -2.38
C GLU A 44 8.36 0.41 -2.07
N ALA A 45 7.05 0.55 -2.33
CA ALA A 45 6.32 1.78 -2.10
C ALA A 45 6.40 2.24 -0.63
N LEU A 46 6.14 1.33 0.31
CA LEU A 46 6.22 1.65 1.74
C LEU A 46 7.65 1.93 2.20
N TYR A 47 8.63 1.17 1.71
CA TYR A 47 10.03 1.36 2.05
C TYR A 47 10.53 2.76 1.70
N TYR A 48 10.27 3.23 0.48
CA TYR A 48 10.66 4.57 0.06
C TYR A 48 9.83 5.65 0.76
N THR A 49 8.52 5.46 0.93
CA THR A 49 7.67 6.40 1.67
C THR A 49 8.17 6.61 3.10
N ILE A 50 8.51 5.54 3.82
CA ILE A 50 9.03 5.63 5.19
C ILE A 50 10.37 6.38 5.23
N LYS A 51 11.25 6.16 4.25
CA LYS A 51 12.52 6.88 4.16
C LYS A 51 12.32 8.36 3.89
N GLU A 52 11.47 8.70 2.93
CA GLU A 52 11.15 10.09 2.57
C GLU A 52 10.54 10.84 3.75
N VAL A 53 9.56 10.23 4.43
CA VAL A 53 8.96 10.79 5.66
C VAL A 53 10.01 10.97 6.75
N GLY A 54 10.92 10.02 6.94
CA GLY A 54 12.02 10.15 7.90
C GLY A 54 12.91 11.37 7.62
N MET A 55 13.27 11.60 6.35
CA MET A 55 14.05 12.77 5.94
C MET A 55 13.25 14.07 6.09
N ALA A 56 11.97 14.07 5.72
CA ALA A 56 11.08 15.22 5.88
C ALA A 56 10.90 15.59 7.35
N ASN A 57 10.76 14.61 8.24
CA ASN A 57 10.66 14.82 9.69
C ASN A 57 11.92 15.49 10.23
N LYS A 58 13.10 14.98 9.86
CA LYS A 58 14.39 15.56 10.27
C LYS A 58 14.53 17.01 9.79
N LYS A 59 14.09 17.31 8.57
CA LYS A 59 14.07 18.68 8.04
C LYS A 59 13.14 19.58 8.87
N THR A 60 11.95 19.10 9.21
CA THR A 60 10.98 19.86 10.02
C THR A 60 11.48 20.09 11.44
N GLU A 61 12.14 19.11 12.07
CA GLU A 61 12.77 19.27 13.39
C GLU A 61 13.81 20.39 13.40
N LEU A 62 14.65 20.47 12.35
CA LEU A 62 15.61 21.56 12.19
C LEU A 62 14.92 22.92 12.00
N GLN A 63 13.79 22.97 11.28
CA GLN A 63 13.01 24.21 11.12
C GLN A 63 12.39 24.67 12.42
N ILE A 64 11.84 23.75 13.23
CA ILE A 64 11.31 24.04 14.57
C ILE A 64 12.40 24.63 15.44
N ALA A 65 13.59 24.01 15.45
CA ALA A 65 14.72 24.52 16.22
C ALA A 65 15.15 25.92 15.77
N ALA A 66 15.17 26.19 14.46
CA ALA A 66 15.50 27.50 13.91
C ALA A 66 14.46 28.58 14.31
N LEU A 67 13.16 28.26 14.22
CA LEU A 67 12.08 29.17 14.64
C LEU A 67 12.15 29.46 16.13
N ARG A 68 12.34 28.44 16.97
CA ARG A 68 12.48 28.63 18.43
C ARG A 68 13.70 29.47 18.80
N ALA A 69 14.75 29.47 17.98
CA ALA A 69 15.97 30.23 18.23
C ALA A 69 15.82 31.74 17.92
N THR A 70 14.79 32.17 17.19
CA THR A 70 14.59 33.60 16.90
C THR A 70 14.14 34.38 18.14
N GLY A 71 13.44 33.71 19.06
CA GLY A 71 12.86 34.32 20.26
C GLY A 71 11.62 35.18 19.99
N ASP A 72 11.10 35.17 18.76
CA ASP A 72 9.85 35.85 18.39
C ASP A 72 8.63 34.99 18.75
N GLU A 73 7.57 35.64 19.24
CA GLU A 73 6.36 34.95 19.70
C GLU A 73 5.56 34.31 18.54
N ILE A 74 5.58 34.91 17.35
CA ILE A 74 4.91 34.35 16.17
C ILE A 74 5.69 33.13 15.67
N ASP A 75 7.02 33.23 15.59
CA ASP A 75 7.87 32.10 15.22
C ASP A 75 7.73 30.94 16.21
N ALA A 76 7.54 31.21 17.50
CA ALA A 76 7.27 30.19 18.51
C ALA A 76 5.95 29.44 18.23
N ILE A 77 4.88 30.16 17.86
CA ILE A 77 3.60 29.53 17.48
C ILE A 77 3.76 28.71 16.20
N ASP A 78 4.48 29.20 15.21
CA ASP A 78 4.77 28.47 13.96
C ASP A 78 5.58 27.18 14.23
N ALA A 79 6.49 27.23 15.20
CA ALA A 79 7.22 26.05 15.67
C ALA A 79 6.27 25.01 16.30
N ASP A 80 5.32 25.45 17.12
CA ASP A 80 4.35 24.56 17.78
C ASP A 80 3.36 23.93 16.77
N ILE A 81 2.93 24.69 15.74
CA ILE A 81 2.12 24.15 14.64
C ILE A 81 2.89 23.04 13.90
N LYS A 82 4.18 23.25 13.64
CA LYS A 82 5.04 22.24 13.01
C LYS A 82 5.25 21.02 13.90
N GLU A 83 5.41 21.22 15.21
CA GLU A 83 5.56 20.13 16.18
C GLU A 83 4.30 19.26 16.22
N LEU A 84 3.10 19.86 16.25
CA LEU A 84 1.84 19.13 16.13
C LEU A 84 1.73 18.34 14.81
N GLY A 85 2.22 18.93 13.70
CA GLY A 85 2.33 18.25 12.41
C GLY A 85 3.26 17.03 12.46
N LEU A 86 4.39 17.12 13.16
CA LEU A 86 5.30 16.01 13.40
C LEU A 86 4.66 14.91 14.25
N GLU A 87 3.94 15.27 15.31
CA GLU A 87 3.24 14.29 16.15
C GLU A 87 2.25 13.45 15.33
N ARG A 88 1.43 14.11 14.50
CA ARG A 88 0.51 13.42 13.59
C ARG A 88 1.26 12.53 12.59
N THR A 89 2.37 13.00 12.05
CA THR A 89 3.18 12.23 11.09
C THR A 89 3.80 11.00 11.75
N ARG A 90 4.29 11.13 12.98
CA ARG A 90 4.82 10.02 13.78
C ARG A 90 3.73 8.98 14.08
N LEU A 91 2.51 9.41 14.39
CA LEU A 91 1.37 8.50 14.53
C LEU A 91 1.14 7.70 13.23
N VAL A 92 1.05 8.36 12.07
CA VAL A 92 0.86 7.67 10.78
C VAL A 92 2.00 6.68 10.47
N ALA A 93 3.23 7.02 10.84
CA ALA A 93 4.39 6.15 10.64
C ALA A 93 4.29 4.81 11.41
N ILE A 94 3.56 4.77 12.54
CA ILE A 94 3.27 3.51 13.26
C ILE A 94 2.49 2.55 12.38
N GLY A 95 1.43 3.04 11.72
CA GLY A 95 0.62 2.23 10.80
C GLY A 95 1.41 1.75 9.60
N ALA A 96 2.21 2.63 8.99
CA ALA A 96 3.07 2.28 7.87
C ALA A 96 4.11 1.20 8.25
N ARG A 97 4.67 1.26 9.46
CA ARG A 97 5.59 0.23 9.97
C ARG A 97 4.89 -1.11 10.15
N ARG A 98 3.74 -1.13 10.83
CA ARG A 98 2.95 -2.35 11.05
C ARG A 98 2.59 -3.03 9.73
N GLU A 99 2.18 -2.23 8.75
CA GLU A 99 1.84 -2.73 7.42
C GLU A 99 3.06 -3.30 6.68
N LEU A 100 4.22 -2.63 6.77
CA LEU A 100 5.47 -3.17 6.24
C LEU A 100 5.83 -4.52 6.89
N ASP A 101 5.69 -4.63 8.21
CA ASP A 101 6.01 -5.87 8.93
C ASP A 101 5.11 -7.04 8.47
N GLU A 102 3.83 -6.79 8.21
CA GLU A 102 2.93 -7.81 7.66
C GLU A 102 3.26 -8.19 6.22
N LEU A 103 3.62 -7.21 5.38
CA LEU A 103 4.05 -7.48 4.00
C LEU A 103 5.37 -8.27 3.95
N ILE A 104 6.30 -8.03 4.88
CA ILE A 104 7.53 -8.83 5.02
C ILE A 104 7.19 -10.28 5.36
N LYS A 105 6.27 -10.51 6.33
CA LYS A 105 5.81 -11.87 6.64
C LYS A 105 5.19 -12.57 5.43
N MET A 106 4.39 -11.85 4.64
CA MET A 106 3.80 -12.40 3.42
C MET A 106 4.87 -12.74 2.37
N TYR A 107 5.85 -11.85 2.18
CA TYR A 107 6.99 -12.06 1.29
C TYR A 107 7.77 -13.32 1.71
N ASP A 108 8.16 -13.43 2.98
CA ASP A 108 8.92 -14.56 3.49
C ASP A 108 8.18 -15.90 3.38
N ALA A 109 6.84 -15.88 3.39
CA ALA A 109 6.00 -17.06 3.33
C ALA A 109 5.67 -17.54 1.91
N MET A 110 5.93 -16.73 0.87
CA MET A 110 5.52 -17.05 -0.51
C MET A 110 6.69 -17.50 -1.40
N PRO A 111 6.41 -18.18 -2.52
CA PRO A 111 7.43 -18.48 -3.50
C PRO A 111 7.99 -17.20 -4.14
N HIS A 112 9.29 -17.20 -4.44
CA HIS A 112 9.97 -16.09 -5.11
C HIS A 112 10.21 -16.43 -6.57
N PHE A 113 10.01 -15.43 -7.45
CA PHE A 113 10.09 -15.60 -8.89
C PHE A 113 11.09 -14.65 -9.52
N THR A 114 11.80 -15.15 -10.52
CA THR A 114 12.66 -14.35 -11.39
C THR A 114 11.82 -13.56 -12.38
N ARG A 115 12.43 -12.54 -13.01
CA ARG A 115 11.77 -11.76 -14.06
C ARG A 115 11.28 -12.65 -15.22
N GLN A 116 12.08 -13.62 -15.62
CA GLN A 116 11.72 -14.57 -16.68
C GLN A 116 10.48 -15.40 -16.30
N GLN A 117 10.43 -15.98 -15.10
CA GLN A 117 9.27 -16.75 -14.65
C GLN A 117 8.00 -15.90 -14.61
N ILE A 118 8.10 -14.64 -14.20
CA ILE A 118 6.96 -13.70 -14.20
C ILE A 118 6.49 -13.41 -15.63
N ASP A 119 7.42 -13.24 -16.58
CA ASP A 119 7.08 -12.97 -17.98
C ASP A 119 6.43 -14.21 -18.65
N GLU A 120 6.95 -15.39 -18.34
CA GLU A 120 6.41 -16.67 -18.81
C GLU A 120 5.02 -16.97 -18.23
N SER A 121 4.71 -16.50 -17.01
CA SER A 121 3.40 -16.72 -16.36
C SER A 121 2.30 -15.78 -16.85
N GLN A 122 2.61 -14.79 -17.71
CA GLN A 122 1.63 -13.77 -18.11
C GLN A 122 0.39 -14.36 -18.84
N PRO A 123 0.53 -15.29 -19.80
CA PRO A 123 -0.63 -15.85 -20.50
C PRO A 123 -1.64 -16.49 -19.54
N ASP A 124 -1.16 -17.37 -18.65
CA ASP A 124 -1.99 -18.08 -17.67
C ASP A 124 -2.67 -17.11 -16.69
N TYR A 125 -1.93 -16.09 -16.24
CA TYR A 125 -2.48 -15.07 -15.35
C TYR A 125 -3.61 -14.26 -16.00
N TRP A 126 -3.40 -13.76 -17.22
CA TRP A 126 -4.40 -12.94 -17.90
C TRP A 126 -5.64 -13.75 -18.28
N GLN A 127 -5.46 -15.02 -18.68
CA GLN A 127 -6.57 -15.93 -18.87
C GLN A 127 -7.37 -16.11 -17.59
N ALA A 128 -6.73 -16.48 -16.48
CA ALA A 128 -7.41 -16.70 -15.20
C ALA A 128 -8.16 -15.44 -14.72
N ARG A 129 -7.50 -14.28 -14.79
CA ARG A 129 -8.08 -13.00 -14.36
C ARG A 129 -9.30 -12.62 -15.18
N LEU A 130 -9.18 -12.62 -16.50
CA LEU A 130 -10.25 -12.19 -17.39
C LEU A 130 -11.42 -13.18 -17.35
N SER A 131 -11.17 -14.49 -17.26
CA SER A 131 -12.23 -15.49 -17.09
C SER A 131 -12.99 -15.30 -15.77
N ARG A 132 -12.29 -15.09 -14.65
CA ARG A 132 -12.94 -14.80 -13.36
C ARG A 132 -13.82 -13.55 -13.44
N GLN A 133 -13.31 -12.47 -14.03
CA GLN A 133 -14.06 -11.23 -14.21
C GLN A 133 -15.27 -11.41 -15.13
N ALA A 134 -15.13 -12.18 -16.22
CA ALA A 134 -16.23 -12.47 -17.13
C ALA A 134 -17.35 -13.22 -16.42
N ASN A 135 -17.00 -14.23 -15.62
CA ASN A 135 -17.97 -14.99 -14.83
C ASN A 135 -18.75 -14.09 -13.87
N LEU A 136 -18.07 -13.17 -13.18
CA LEU A 136 -18.71 -12.20 -12.29
C LEU A 136 -19.65 -11.26 -13.05
N GLN A 137 -19.26 -10.80 -14.25
CA GLN A 137 -20.11 -9.94 -15.08
C GLN A 137 -21.34 -10.69 -15.62
N VAL A 138 -21.18 -11.95 -16.04
CA VAL A 138 -22.30 -12.79 -16.46
C VAL A 138 -23.30 -12.99 -15.31
N MET A 139 -22.80 -13.27 -14.10
CA MET A 139 -23.65 -13.35 -12.90
C MET A 139 -24.37 -12.02 -12.59
N ALA A 140 -23.76 -10.88 -12.95
CA ALA A 140 -24.33 -9.55 -12.78
C ALA A 140 -25.29 -9.12 -13.92
N GLY A 141 -25.50 -9.95 -14.95
CA GLY A 141 -26.47 -9.70 -16.03
C GLY A 141 -25.87 -9.55 -17.43
N GLY A 142 -24.55 -9.69 -17.60
CA GLY A 142 -23.91 -9.73 -18.91
C GLY A 142 -22.49 -9.17 -18.89
N ALA A 143 -21.63 -9.70 -19.77
CA ALA A 143 -20.27 -9.18 -19.96
C ALA A 143 -20.27 -7.93 -20.85
N GLY A 144 -19.53 -6.91 -20.43
CA GLY A 144 -19.35 -5.68 -21.22
C GLY A 144 -18.46 -5.91 -22.44
N TRP A 145 -18.67 -5.14 -23.51
CA TRP A 145 -17.92 -5.27 -24.77
C TRP A 145 -16.40 -5.18 -24.58
N ALA A 146 -15.91 -4.23 -23.77
CA ALA A 146 -14.47 -4.09 -23.49
C ALA A 146 -13.87 -5.33 -22.80
N HIS A 147 -14.67 -6.05 -22.01
CA HIS A 147 -14.22 -7.28 -21.36
C HIS A 147 -14.14 -8.45 -22.36
N LEU A 148 -15.10 -8.51 -23.28
CA LEU A 148 -15.09 -9.49 -24.37
C LEU A 148 -13.92 -9.24 -25.32
N GLU A 149 -13.64 -7.98 -25.67
CA GLU A 149 -12.47 -7.61 -26.49
C GLU A 149 -11.16 -8.05 -25.82
N ALA A 150 -11.01 -7.84 -24.50
CA ALA A 150 -9.83 -8.30 -23.77
C ALA A 150 -9.66 -9.83 -23.80
N LEU A 151 -10.75 -10.59 -23.71
CA LEU A 151 -10.72 -12.06 -23.85
C LEU A 151 -10.36 -12.51 -25.27
N ASP A 152 -10.82 -11.79 -26.29
CA ASP A 152 -10.47 -12.05 -27.70
C ASP A 152 -8.97 -11.80 -27.95
N GLN A 153 -8.42 -10.71 -27.42
CA GLN A 153 -6.98 -10.38 -27.56
C GLN A 153 -6.04 -11.45 -27.01
N ILE A 154 -6.48 -12.20 -25.99
CA ILE A 154 -5.72 -13.31 -25.43
C ILE A 154 -6.15 -14.69 -25.99
N GLY A 155 -6.99 -14.71 -27.02
CA GLY A 155 -7.40 -15.92 -27.75
C GLY A 155 -8.37 -16.83 -27.00
N VAL A 156 -9.07 -16.33 -25.98
CA VAL A 156 -10.04 -17.13 -25.20
C VAL A 156 -11.39 -17.23 -25.89
N LEU A 157 -11.81 -16.18 -26.59
CA LEU A 157 -13.03 -16.25 -27.41
C LEU A 157 -12.68 -16.99 -28.71
N GLN A 158 -13.30 -18.15 -28.93
CA GLN A 158 -13.29 -18.82 -30.22
C GLN A 158 -14.58 -18.48 -30.98
N PRO A 159 -14.52 -18.36 -32.32
CA PRO A 159 -15.71 -18.11 -33.15
C PRO A 159 -16.76 -19.23 -33.05
#